data_AF-A0A8T8WCQ7-F1
#
_entry.id   AF-A0A8T8WCQ7-F1
#
_cell.length_a   1.000
_cell.length_b   1.000
_cell.length_c   1.000
_cell.angle_alpha   90.00
_cell.angle_beta   90.00
_cell.angle_gamma   90.00
#
_symmetry.space_group_name_H-M   'P 1'
#
loop_
_entity.id
_entity.type
_entity.pdbx_description
1 polymer ?
#
loop_
_entity_poly.entity_id
_entity_poly.type
_entity_poly.pdbx_seq_one_letter_code
_entity_poly.pdbx_strand_id
1 'polypeptide(L)' 'MSEAALDPEECPHDLDAEYLYPSDAEVLRMESTDAGIAFVVEVPCPDCDVSLEVTTRTESVEESALSLPLDDAEDVYD' A
#
# COMPACT_ATOMS: atom_id res chain seq x y z
N MET A 1 -21.12 -17.97 26.19
CA MET A 1 -19.87 -17.82 25.44
C MET A 1 -20.14 -18.45 24.10
N SER A 2 -20.39 -17.62 23.09
CA SER A 2 -20.74 -18.05 21.75
C SER A 2 -19.58 -17.63 20.87
N GLU A 3 -18.83 -18.62 20.40
CA GLU A 3 -17.80 -18.48 19.37
C GLU A 3 -18.40 -17.72 18.18
N ALA A 4 -17.91 -16.50 17.96
CA ALA A 4 -18.11 -15.81 16.70
C ALA A 4 -17.27 -16.57 15.67
N ALA A 5 -17.92 -17.16 14.68
CA ALA A 5 -17.25 -17.61 13.48
C ALA A 5 -16.58 -16.37 12.88
N LEU A 6 -15.24 -16.32 12.89
CA LEU A 6 -14.52 -15.31 12.12
C LEU A 6 -14.84 -15.55 10.64
N ASP A 7 -15.17 -14.48 9.94
CA ASP A 7 -15.39 -14.51 8.50
C ASP A 7 -14.12 -15.07 7.82
N PRO A 8 -14.21 -15.88 6.75
CA PRO A 8 -13.04 -16.40 6.03
C PRO A 8 -12.19 -15.30 5.35
N GLU A 9 -12.68 -14.05 5.36
CA GLU A 9 -11.99 -12.85 4.90
C GLU A 9 -11.28 -12.10 6.04
N GLU A 10 -11.46 -12.53 7.30
CA GLU A 10 -10.82 -11.93 8.47
C GLU A 10 -9.56 -12.72 8.81
N CYS A 11 -8.39 -12.10 8.62
CA CYS A 11 -7.16 -12.61 9.20
C CYS A 11 -7.19 -12.38 10.72
N PRO A 12 -7.20 -13.43 11.57
CA PRO A 12 -7.17 -13.27 13.02
C PRO A 12 -5.78 -12.94 13.56
N HIS A 13 -4.75 -12.96 12.70
CA HIS A 13 -3.37 -12.71 13.07
C HIS A 13 -3.11 -11.21 13.12
N ASP A 14 -2.54 -10.77 14.24
CA ASP A 14 -2.11 -9.39 14.41
C ASP A 14 -0.89 -9.15 13.52
N LEU A 15 -0.98 -8.15 12.63
CA LEU A 15 0.16 -7.69 11.86
C LEU A 15 0.92 -6.65 12.68
N ASP A 16 2.11 -7.01 13.14
CA ASP A 16 2.98 -6.05 13.81
C ASP A 16 3.71 -5.18 12.77
N ALA A 17 3.50 -3.87 12.86
CA ALA A 17 4.07 -2.90 11.93
C ALA A 17 5.61 -2.90 11.95
N GLU A 18 6.24 -3.38 13.02
CA GLU A 18 7.70 -3.48 13.11
C GLU A 18 8.31 -4.51 12.14
N TYR A 19 7.51 -5.46 11.64
CA TYR A 19 7.92 -6.49 10.69
C TYR A 19 7.43 -6.24 9.26
N LEU A 20 6.75 -5.11 9.02
CA LEU A 20 6.29 -4.73 7.69
C LEU A 20 7.32 -3.86 6.99
N TYR A 21 7.79 -4.29 5.82
CA TYR A 21 8.63 -3.49 4.95
C TYR A 21 7.83 -2.94 3.76
N PRO A 22 8.26 -1.79 3.19
CA PRO A 22 7.61 -1.23 2.01
C PRO A 22 7.56 -2.20 0.81
N SER A 23 8.49 -3.16 0.73
CA SER A 23 8.52 -4.19 -0.31
C SER A 23 7.44 -5.25 -0.17
N ASP A 24 6.84 -5.37 1.02
CA ASP A 24 5.80 -6.36 1.30
C ASP A 24 4.40 -5.83 0.95
N ALA A 25 4.30 -4.54 0.61
CA ALA A 25 3.05 -3.85 0.35
C ALA A 25 2.87 -3.56 -1.15
N GLU A 26 1.68 -3.82 -1.67
CA GLU A 26 1.27 -3.41 -3.01
C GLU A 26 0.31 -2.21 -2.94
N VAL A 27 0.57 -1.15 -3.70
CA VAL A 27 -0.30 0.03 -3.70
C VAL A 27 -1.54 -0.25 -4.55
N LEU A 28 -2.71 -0.27 -3.91
CA LEU A 28 -3.99 -0.46 -4.60
C LEU A 28 -4.54 0.86 -5.13
N ARG A 29 -4.55 1.90 -4.29
CA ARG A 29 -5.10 3.22 -4.64
C ARG A 29 -4.53 4.35 -3.81
N MET A 30 -4.58 5.55 -4.38
CA MET A 30 -4.18 6.80 -3.75
C MET A 30 -5.41 7.68 -3.55
N GLU A 31 -5.50 8.29 -2.37
CA GLU A 31 -6.61 9.15 -1.98
C GLU A 31 -6.08 10.51 -1.52
N SER A 32 -6.71 11.58 -1.98
CA SER A 32 -6.45 12.93 -1.45
C SER A 32 -7.36 13.18 -0.25
N THR A 33 -6.78 13.62 0.86
CA THR A 33 -7.46 13.91 2.13
C THR A 33 -7.12 15.32 2.59
N ASP A 34 -7.86 15.86 3.56
CA ASP A 34 -7.55 17.16 4.17
C ASP A 34 -6.15 17.22 4.82
N ALA A 35 -5.57 16.06 5.15
CA ALA A 35 -4.26 15.92 5.76
C ALA A 35 -3.13 15.64 4.74
N GLY A 36 -3.44 15.60 3.44
CA GLY A 36 -2.50 15.25 2.37
C GLY A 36 -2.89 13.96 1.64
N ILE A 37 -1.90 13.23 1.14
CA ILE A 37 -2.11 11.98 0.39
C ILE A 37 -2.18 10.81 1.37
N ALA A 38 -3.15 9.92 1.15
CA ALA A 38 -3.23 8.62 1.81
C ALA A 38 -3.12 7.52 0.74
N PHE A 39 -2.51 6.40 1.12
CA PHE A 39 -2.41 5.23 0.26
C PHE A 39 -3.18 4.09 0.90
N VAL A 40 -3.94 3.36 0.09
CA VAL A 40 -4.46 2.06 0.47
C VAL A 40 -3.53 1.02 -0.15
N VAL A 41 -2.97 0.19 0.71
CA VAL A 41 -2.02 -0.85 0.34
C VAL A 41 -2.57 -2.22 0.72
N GLU A 42 -2.23 -3.21 -0.09
CA GLU A 42 -2.44 -4.62 0.24
C GLU A 42 -1.17 -5.19 0.87
N VAL A 43 -1.31 -5.91 1.97
CA VAL A 43 -0.22 -6.63 2.64
C VAL A 43 -0.65 -8.09 2.83
N PRO A 44 0.11 -9.08 2.34
CA PRO A 44 -0.20 -10.48 2.57
C PRO A 44 0.13 -10.86 4.02
N CYS A 45 -0.78 -11.57 4.69
CA CYS A 45 -0.48 -12.14 6.00
C CYS A 45 0.49 -13.34 5.85
N PRO A 46 1.63 -13.35 6.56
CA PRO A 46 2.60 -14.45 6.46
C PRO A 46 2.11 -15.78 7.05
N ASP A 47 1.10 -15.75 7.94
CA ASP A 47 0.60 -16.95 8.63
C ASP A 47 -0.56 -17.64 7.90
N CYS A 48 -1.36 -16.90 7.13
CA CYS A 48 -2.54 -17.46 6.46
C CYS A 48 -2.66 -17.10 4.97
N ASP A 49 -1.71 -16.36 4.41
CA ASP A 49 -1.71 -15.92 3.00
C ASP A 49 -2.95 -15.09 2.60
N VAL A 50 -3.71 -14.59 3.58
CA VAL A 50 -4.83 -13.68 3.32
C VAL A 50 -4.30 -12.26 3.10
N SER A 51 -4.71 -11.64 2.01
CA SER A 51 -4.42 -10.24 1.71
C SER A 51 -5.22 -9.28 2.60
N LEU A 52 -4.53 -8.34 3.23
CA LEU A 52 -5.12 -7.34 4.12
C LEU A 52 -4.99 -5.94 3.52
N GLU A 53 -6.09 -5.21 3.46
CA GLU A 53 -6.08 -3.81 3.05
C GLU A 53 -5.77 -2.89 4.25
N VAL A 54 -4.69 -2.13 4.13
CA VAL A 54 -4.22 -1.18 5.14
C VAL A 54 -4.20 0.22 4.56
N THR A 55 -4.74 1.19 5.29
CA THR A 55 -4.64 2.61 4.92
C THR A 55 -3.46 3.24 5.63
N THR A 56 -2.52 3.80 4.87
CA THR A 56 -1.36 4.51 5.38
C THR A 56 -1.39 6.00 4.99
N ARG A 57 -0.76 6.83 5.80
CA ARG A 57 -0.66 8.29 5.59
C ARG A 57 0.78 8.66 5.28
N THR A 58 0.97 9.55 4.33
CA THR A 58 2.30 10.06 4.02
C THR A 58 2.74 11.07 5.06
N GLU A 59 3.94 10.89 5.63
CA GLU A 59 4.53 11.88 6.54
C GLU A 59 5.11 13.08 5.80
N SER A 60 5.74 12.82 4.64
CA SER A 60 6.38 13.82 3.80
C SER A 60 6.21 13.47 2.33
N VAL A 61 5.99 14.47 1.49
CA VAL A 61 5.99 14.33 0.02
C VAL A 61 7.11 15.20 -0.51
N GLU A 62 8.06 14.57 -1.21
CA GLU A 62 9.19 15.26 -1.83
C GLU A 62 9.13 15.09 -3.35
N GLU A 63 9.19 16.20 -4.08
CA GLU A 63 9.34 16.16 -5.53
C GLU A 63 10.74 15.65 -5.89
N SER A 64 10.79 14.52 -6.58
CA SER A 64 12.03 13.99 -7.10
C SER A 64 12.19 14.46 -8.55
N ALA A 65 13.29 15.16 -8.84
CA ALA A 65 13.69 15.53 -10.20
C ALA A 65 14.26 14.32 -10.95
N LEU A 66 13.47 13.25 -11.07
CA LEU A 66 13.82 12.09 -11.87
C LEU A 66 13.60 12.47 -13.33
N SER A 67 14.69 12.65 -14.07
CA SER A 67 14.61 12.70 -15.53
C SER A 67 14.24 11.29 -16.00
N LEU A 68 13.04 11.14 -16.55
CA LEU A 68 12.65 9.89 -17.19
C LEU A 68 13.45 9.76 -18.49
N PRO A 69 13.83 8.54 -18.91
CA PRO A 69 14.55 8.34 -20.18
C PRO A 69 13.78 8.87 -21.41
N LEU A 70 12.48 9.10 -21.27
CA LEU A 70 11.58 9.63 -22.31
C LEU A 70 11.47 11.16 -22.28
N ASP A 71 12.00 11.83 -21.25
CA ASP A 71 11.92 13.29 -21.09
C ASP A 71 12.78 14.03 -22.15
N ASP A 72 13.81 13.35 -22.66
CA ASP A 72 14.72 13.82 -23.73
C ASP A 72 14.30 13.34 -25.13
N ALA A 73 13.19 12.61 -25.25
CA ALA A 73 12.71 12.10 -26.54
C ALA A 73 11.87 13.18 -27.25
N GLU A 74 12.53 14.01 -28.07
CA GLU A 74 11.89 15.12 -28.81
C GLU A 74 10.86 14.66 -29.87
N ASP A 75 10.81 13.37 -30.22
CA ASP A 75 9.77 12.80 -31.09
C ASP A 75 9.61 11.29 -30.83
N VAL A 76 8.60 10.90 -30.03
CA VAL A 76 8.26 9.48 -29.76
C VAL A 76 7.42 8.86 -30.90
N TYR A 77 6.93 9.69 -31.82
CA TYR A 77 6.06 9.27 -32.92
C TYR A 77 6.44 9.97 -34.23
N ASP A 78 7.49 9.47 -34.89
CA ASP A 78 7.68 9.60 -36.35
C ASP A 78 7.37 8.26 -37.04
#